data_AF-A0A820J1K4-F1
#
_entry.id   AF-A0A820J1K4-F1
#
_cell.length_a   1.000
_cell.length_b   1.000
_cell.length_c   1.000
_cell.angle_alpha   90.00
_cell.angle_beta   90.00
_cell.angle_gamma   90.00
#
_symmetry.space_group_name_H-M   'P 1'
#
loop_
_entity.id
_entity.type
_entity.pdbx_description
1 polymer ?
#
loop_
_entity_poly.entity_id
_entity_poly.type
_entity_poly.pdbx_seq_one_letter_code
_entity_poly.pdbx_strand_id
1 'polypeptide(L)'
;EQLFNAIESHNVTVVQNFTKNELQRLCNVRRLFPSEWSSPDYEKQTAYQRACLLGHTDIVQCILNAGISPDQNFSGGDSRNTMRGAFLFACQSRSMSTITALLNAGASVDVLGSCSLNYANSFVPGIRVSSSFEHESISWENLYSIHFAIVDNNLGLLQKLITPTTNKLLTIHYFTPLHIACLFNRFITMIDLLLSYENANLATIAKTSNGKFPDEFA
;
A
#
# COMPACT_ATOMS: atom_id res chain seq x y z
N GLU A 1 -21.75 13.72 -3.22
CA GLU A 1 -21.16 13.71 -4.58
C GLU A 1 -20.14 14.81 -4.81
N GLN A 2 -20.41 16.06 -4.42
CA GLN A 2 -19.53 17.19 -4.70
C GLN A 2 -18.07 17.00 -4.26
N LEU A 3 -17.82 16.47 -3.06
CA LEU A 3 -16.44 16.20 -2.60
C LEU A 3 -15.71 15.18 -3.50
N PHE A 4 -16.35 14.05 -3.84
CA PHE A 4 -15.75 13.07 -4.75
C PHE A 4 -15.49 13.68 -6.14
N ASN A 5 -16.42 14.47 -6.68
CA ASN A 5 -16.24 15.09 -8.00
C ASN A 5 -15.10 16.13 -7.98
N ALA A 6 -14.96 16.89 -6.88
CA ALA A 6 -13.83 17.80 -6.68
C ALA A 6 -12.51 17.04 -6.60
N ILE A 7 -12.49 15.88 -5.95
CA ILE A 7 -11.31 15.02 -5.88
C ILE A 7 -10.95 14.47 -7.26
N GLU A 8 -11.90 13.91 -8.01
CA GLU A 8 -11.64 13.37 -9.36
C GLU A 8 -11.13 14.43 -10.35
N SER A 9 -11.57 15.68 -10.20
CA SER A 9 -11.16 16.80 -11.05
C SER A 9 -9.97 17.60 -10.51
N HIS A 10 -9.35 17.14 -9.41
CA HIS A 10 -8.28 17.84 -8.69
C HIS A 10 -8.62 19.31 -8.35
N ASN A 11 -9.89 19.60 -8.04
CA ASN A 11 -10.36 20.94 -7.73
C ASN A 11 -10.25 21.25 -6.22
N VAL A 12 -9.04 21.61 -5.78
CA VAL A 12 -8.75 21.95 -4.39
C VAL A 12 -9.57 23.12 -3.87
N THR A 13 -9.91 24.10 -4.71
CA THR A 13 -10.72 25.28 -4.33
C THR A 13 -12.10 24.87 -3.85
N VAL A 14 -12.74 23.89 -4.50
CA VAL A 14 -14.03 23.36 -4.04
C VAL A 14 -13.86 22.61 -2.72
N VAL A 15 -12.76 21.87 -2.53
CA VAL A 15 -12.47 21.16 -1.27
C VAL A 15 -12.29 22.13 -0.10
N GLN A 16 -11.61 23.26 -0.34
CA GLN A 16 -11.37 24.30 0.66
C GLN A 16 -12.65 25.02 1.12
N ASN A 17 -13.72 24.99 0.32
CA ASN A 17 -15.01 25.59 0.68
C ASN A 17 -15.83 24.72 1.67
N PHE A 18 -15.46 23.46 1.90
CA PHE A 18 -16.11 22.64 2.92
C PHE A 18 -15.61 23.01 4.32
N THR A 19 -16.53 23.11 5.26
CA THR A 19 -16.20 23.21 6.68
C THR A 19 -15.54 21.94 7.19
N LYS A 20 -14.81 22.04 8.30
CA LYS A 20 -14.19 20.89 8.99
C LYS A 20 -15.20 19.77 9.25
N ASN A 21 -16.38 20.12 9.77
CA ASN A 21 -17.43 19.15 10.09
C ASN A 21 -18.01 18.47 8.83
N GLU A 22 -18.13 19.21 7.73
CA GLU A 22 -18.55 18.63 6.45
C GLU A 22 -17.51 17.66 5.91
N LEU A 23 -16.22 18.02 5.92
CA LEU A 23 -15.15 17.11 5.50
C LEU A 23 -15.12 15.84 6.34
N GLN A 24 -15.21 15.95 7.67
CA GLN A 24 -15.29 14.79 8.56
C GLN A 24 -16.48 13.89 8.23
N ARG A 25 -17.68 14.48 8.03
CA ARG A 25 -18.88 13.72 7.69
C ARG A 25 -18.76 13.05 6.32
N LEU A 26 -18.30 13.79 5.31
CA LEU A 26 -18.23 13.33 3.92
C LEU A 26 -17.11 12.31 3.71
N CYS A 27 -16.01 12.38 4.45
CA CYS A 27 -14.94 11.38 4.41
C CYS A 27 -15.35 10.03 5.03
N ASN A 28 -16.45 9.97 5.79
CA ASN A 28 -17.04 8.70 6.25
C ASN A 28 -17.94 8.03 5.20
N VAL A 29 -18.24 8.72 4.09
CA VAL A 29 -19.02 8.17 2.98
C VAL A 29 -18.11 7.46 2.00
N ARG A 30 -18.55 6.30 1.49
CA ARG A 30 -17.82 5.48 0.53
C ARG A 30 -18.50 5.51 -0.83
N ARG A 31 -17.69 5.54 -1.90
CA ARG A 31 -18.15 5.44 -3.29
C ARG A 31 -17.43 4.29 -3.99
N LEU A 32 -18.13 3.59 -4.88
CA LEU A 32 -17.57 2.51 -5.67
C LEU A 32 -16.74 3.08 -6.82
N PHE A 33 -15.52 2.59 -7.00
CA PHE A 33 -14.62 2.94 -8.10
C PHE A 33 -14.07 1.67 -8.75
N PRO A 34 -13.77 1.69 -10.06
CA PRO A 34 -12.97 0.66 -10.69
C PRO A 34 -11.63 0.51 -9.97
N SER A 35 -11.20 -0.72 -9.74
CA SER A 35 -9.94 -1.02 -9.06
C SER A 35 -9.39 -2.38 -9.45
N GLU A 36 -8.17 -2.36 -9.99
CA GLU A 36 -7.39 -3.56 -10.25
C GLU A 36 -6.99 -4.29 -8.96
N TRP A 37 -7.05 -3.60 -7.80
CA TRP A 37 -6.70 -4.16 -6.49
C TRP A 37 -7.66 -5.25 -6.03
N SER A 38 -8.92 -5.19 -6.48
CA SER A 38 -10.02 -6.04 -6.03
C SER A 38 -10.46 -7.01 -7.13
N SER A 39 -11.14 -8.10 -6.73
CA SER A 39 -11.91 -8.95 -7.64
C SER A 39 -13.32 -9.14 -7.06
N PRO A 40 -14.42 -8.78 -7.78
CA PRO A 40 -14.43 -8.10 -9.09
C PRO A 40 -13.73 -6.73 -9.03
N ASP A 41 -13.38 -6.16 -10.19
CA ASP A 41 -12.51 -4.97 -10.34
C ASP A 41 -13.14 -3.64 -9.87
N TYR A 42 -13.76 -3.65 -8.69
CA TYR A 42 -14.37 -2.48 -8.05
C TYR A 42 -14.14 -2.51 -6.54
N GLU A 43 -13.76 -1.36 -5.98
CA GLU A 43 -13.59 -1.20 -4.54
C GLU A 43 -14.34 0.05 -4.03
N LYS A 44 -14.89 -0.03 -2.82
CA LYS A 44 -15.48 1.12 -2.14
C LYS A 44 -14.36 1.92 -1.47
N GLN A 45 -14.18 3.17 -1.87
CA GLN A 45 -13.18 4.09 -1.32
C GLN A 45 -13.87 5.27 -0.62
N THR A 46 -13.29 5.77 0.46
CA THR A 46 -13.65 7.11 0.97
C THR A 46 -13.05 8.20 0.11
N ALA A 47 -13.55 9.42 0.28
CA ALA A 47 -12.96 10.62 -0.33
C ALA A 47 -11.47 10.74 0.01
N TYR A 48 -11.11 10.51 1.28
CA TYR A 48 -9.73 10.55 1.73
C TYR A 48 -8.83 9.49 1.06
N GLN A 49 -9.28 8.24 1.00
CA GLN A 49 -8.57 7.16 0.30
C GLN A 49 -8.41 7.46 -1.19
N ARG A 50 -9.45 7.99 -1.84
CA ARG A 50 -9.41 8.35 -3.25
C ARG A 50 -8.40 9.48 -3.52
N ALA A 51 -8.38 10.52 -2.69
CA ALA A 51 -7.39 11.60 -2.81
C ALA A 51 -5.94 11.07 -2.64
N CYS A 52 -5.74 10.11 -1.74
CA CYS A 52 -4.44 9.45 -1.58
C CYS A 52 -4.05 8.64 -2.82
N LEU A 53 -4.97 7.86 -3.39
CA LEU A 53 -4.73 7.06 -4.61
C LEU A 53 -4.39 7.93 -5.82
N LEU A 54 -5.06 9.06 -5.97
CA LEU A 54 -4.81 10.00 -7.06
C LEU A 54 -3.56 10.87 -6.82
N GLY A 55 -2.96 10.81 -5.63
CA GLY A 55 -1.77 11.60 -5.32
C GLY A 55 -2.04 13.11 -5.17
N HIS A 56 -3.29 13.53 -4.95
CA HIS A 56 -3.67 14.94 -4.81
C HIS A 56 -3.27 15.48 -3.42
N THR A 57 -1.98 15.77 -3.24
CA THR A 57 -1.37 16.10 -1.94
C THR A 57 -2.02 17.30 -1.23
N ASP A 58 -2.39 18.33 -1.99
CA ASP A 58 -3.06 19.54 -1.48
C ASP A 58 -4.45 19.25 -0.91
N ILE A 59 -5.23 18.41 -1.60
CA ILE A 59 -6.52 17.91 -1.12
C ILE A 59 -6.33 17.02 0.11
N VAL A 60 -5.34 16.11 0.09
CA VAL A 60 -4.98 15.28 1.25
C VAL A 60 -4.66 16.15 2.46
N GLN A 61 -3.89 17.22 2.28
CA GLN A 61 -3.58 18.16 3.35
C GLN A 61 -4.81 18.89 3.89
N CYS A 62 -5.76 19.28 3.02
CA CYS A 62 -7.03 19.87 3.45
C CYS A 62 -7.82 18.90 4.34
N ILE A 63 -7.87 17.61 3.96
CA ILE A 63 -8.56 16.56 4.72
C ILE A 63 -7.86 16.31 6.07
N LEU A 64 -6.53 16.20 6.10
CA LEU A 64 -5.75 16.05 7.34
C LEU A 64 -5.96 17.25 8.29
N ASN A 65 -5.94 18.48 7.76
CA ASN A 65 -6.17 19.70 8.54
C ASN A 65 -7.59 19.76 9.12
N ALA A 66 -8.55 19.07 8.51
CA ALA A 66 -9.89 18.88 9.07
C ALA A 66 -9.93 17.83 10.21
N GLY A 67 -8.79 17.30 10.64
CA GLY A 67 -8.66 16.38 11.77
C GLY A 67 -9.08 14.95 11.45
N ILE A 68 -9.11 14.58 10.17
CA ILE A 68 -9.24 13.18 9.76
C ILE A 68 -7.92 12.48 10.09
N SER A 69 -7.99 11.32 10.76
CA SER A 69 -6.80 10.54 11.13
C SER A 69 -6.04 10.10 9.87
N PRO A 70 -4.69 10.20 9.85
CA PRO A 70 -3.89 9.69 8.74
C PRO A 70 -4.09 8.18 8.53
N ASP A 71 -4.34 7.45 9.62
CA ASP A 71 -4.55 6.00 9.68
C ASP A 71 -6.02 5.61 9.64
N GLN A 72 -6.87 6.48 9.08
CA GLN A 72 -8.29 6.18 8.94
C GLN A 72 -8.49 4.94 8.06
N ASN A 73 -8.72 3.81 8.71
CA ASN A 73 -8.91 2.52 8.07
C ASN A 73 -10.40 2.23 7.90
N PHE A 74 -10.81 2.03 6.66
CA PHE A 74 -12.07 1.39 6.32
C PHE A 74 -11.75 0.03 5.72
N SER A 75 -12.45 -1.02 6.16
CA SER A 75 -12.37 -2.35 5.54
C SER A 75 -12.59 -2.20 4.03
N GLY A 76 -11.62 -2.61 3.21
CA GLY A 76 -11.67 -2.44 1.76
C GLY A 76 -12.89 -3.15 1.17
N GLY A 77 -13.72 -2.42 0.43
CA GLY A 77 -14.89 -2.92 -0.31
C GLY A 77 -15.94 -3.73 0.47
N ASP A 78 -17.02 -4.11 -0.22
CA ASP A 78 -17.82 -5.29 0.17
C ASP A 78 -17.16 -6.59 -0.37
N SER A 79 -15.95 -6.51 -0.93
CA SER A 79 -15.20 -7.69 -1.35
C SER A 79 -14.62 -8.32 -0.10
N ARG A 80 -15.09 -9.54 0.20
CA ARG A 80 -14.70 -10.30 1.40
C ARG A 80 -13.18 -10.56 1.50
N ASN A 81 -12.41 -10.23 0.46
CA ASN A 81 -11.03 -10.68 0.29
C ASN A 81 -10.00 -9.53 0.19
N THR A 82 -10.35 -8.23 0.19
CA THR A 82 -9.33 -7.16 -0.03
C THR A 82 -9.39 -6.02 0.98
N MET A 83 -8.25 -5.64 1.55
CA MET A 83 -8.13 -4.55 2.53
C MET A 83 -6.94 -3.64 2.20
N ARG A 84 -7.12 -2.33 2.29
CA ARG A 84 -6.00 -1.38 2.31
C ARG A 84 -6.37 -0.01 2.89
N GLY A 85 -5.45 0.59 3.64
CA GLY A 85 -5.59 1.92 4.24
C GLY A 85 -5.12 3.05 3.32
N ALA A 86 -5.33 4.30 3.74
CA ALA A 86 -4.95 5.51 3.01
C ALA A 86 -3.46 5.54 2.63
N PHE A 87 -2.58 5.05 3.52
CA PHE A 87 -1.15 5.01 3.27
C PHE A 87 -0.77 4.06 2.11
N LEU A 88 -1.39 2.88 2.01
CA LEU A 88 -1.19 1.98 0.87
C LEU A 88 -1.73 2.56 -0.44
N PHE A 89 -2.84 3.31 -0.40
CA PHE A 89 -3.32 4.07 -1.58
C PHE A 89 -2.29 5.10 -2.02
N ALA A 90 -1.69 5.84 -1.09
CA ALA A 90 -0.62 6.79 -1.42
C ALA A 90 0.63 6.10 -1.97
N CYS A 91 1.03 4.95 -1.44
CA CYS A 91 2.12 4.13 -2.00
C CYS A 91 1.83 3.75 -3.45
N GLN A 92 0.62 3.25 -3.76
CA GLN A 92 0.22 2.91 -5.14
C GLN A 92 0.24 4.13 -6.07
N SER A 93 -0.12 5.32 -5.58
CA SER A 93 -0.10 6.55 -6.38
C SER A 93 1.30 6.97 -6.85
N ARG A 94 2.36 6.44 -6.20
CA ARG A 94 3.76 6.85 -6.36
C ARG A 94 4.04 8.33 -6.05
N SER A 95 3.08 9.05 -5.46
CA SER A 95 3.24 10.45 -5.06
C SER A 95 4.02 10.55 -3.74
N MET A 96 5.33 10.79 -3.85
CA MET A 96 6.20 11.01 -2.68
C MET A 96 5.77 12.21 -1.83
N SER A 97 5.14 13.22 -2.45
CA SER A 97 4.57 14.37 -1.76
C SER A 97 3.41 13.96 -0.87
N THR A 98 2.48 13.15 -1.38
CA THR A 98 1.36 12.61 -0.60
C THR A 98 1.85 11.68 0.50
N ILE A 99 2.78 10.77 0.20
CA ILE A 99 3.35 9.88 1.21
C ILE A 99 4.02 10.68 2.34
N THR A 100 4.80 11.70 2.00
CA THR A 100 5.47 12.56 2.99
C THR A 100 4.46 13.35 3.82
N ALA A 101 3.38 13.85 3.22
CA ALA A 101 2.30 14.52 3.95
C ALA A 101 1.63 13.58 4.98
N LEU A 102 1.38 12.32 4.60
CA LEU A 102 0.84 11.31 5.51
C LEU A 102 1.80 10.99 6.66
N LEU A 103 3.09 10.76 6.37
CA LEU A 103 4.10 10.51 7.39
C LEU A 103 4.24 11.68 8.37
N ASN A 104 4.25 12.92 7.86
CA ASN A 104 4.30 14.12 8.69
C ASN A 104 3.06 14.29 9.58
N ALA A 105 1.90 13.77 9.13
CA ALA A 105 0.68 13.72 9.92
C ALA A 105 0.66 12.57 10.95
N GLY A 106 1.68 11.70 10.97
CA GLY A 106 1.80 10.58 11.89
C GLY A 106 1.22 9.27 11.39
N ALA A 107 1.10 9.08 10.06
CA ALA A 107 0.67 7.80 9.49
C ALA A 107 1.59 6.65 9.91
N SER A 108 1.00 5.52 10.24
CA SER A 108 1.70 4.28 10.52
C SER A 108 2.31 3.70 9.24
N VAL A 109 3.59 3.34 9.28
CA VAL A 109 4.30 2.75 8.12
C VAL A 109 4.12 1.23 8.02
N ASP A 110 3.94 0.55 9.14
CA ASP A 110 3.72 -0.90 9.23
C ASP A 110 2.24 -1.26 8.98
N VAL A 111 1.69 -0.72 7.90
CA VAL A 111 0.34 -1.05 7.45
C VAL A 111 0.41 -2.17 6.41
N LEU A 112 -0.45 -3.17 6.60
CA LEU A 112 -0.63 -4.27 5.66
C LEU A 112 -1.99 -4.17 4.97
N GLY A 113 -2.03 -4.72 3.77
CA GLY A 113 -3.25 -4.90 3.00
C GLY A 113 -3.39 -6.31 2.48
N SER A 114 -4.52 -6.55 1.81
CA SER A 114 -4.75 -7.69 0.96
C SER A 114 -5.32 -7.25 -0.39
N CYS A 115 -4.87 -7.87 -1.47
CA CYS A 115 -5.28 -7.57 -2.85
C CYS A 115 -5.76 -8.82 -3.57
N SER A 116 -6.40 -8.69 -4.73
CA SER A 116 -6.76 -9.82 -5.58
C SER A 116 -5.51 -10.59 -6.03
N LEU A 117 -5.68 -11.89 -6.34
CA LEU A 117 -4.60 -12.67 -6.96
C LEU A 117 -4.16 -12.10 -8.32
N ASN A 118 -5.08 -11.49 -9.07
CA ASN A 118 -4.77 -10.85 -10.35
C ASN A 118 -3.81 -9.68 -10.15
N TYR A 119 -4.10 -8.80 -9.19
CA TYR A 119 -3.20 -7.71 -8.83
C TYR A 119 -1.87 -8.23 -8.30
N ALA A 120 -1.89 -9.25 -7.44
CA ALA A 120 -0.68 -9.85 -6.88
C ALA A 120 0.30 -10.32 -7.96
N ASN A 121 -0.21 -11.09 -8.92
CA ASN A 121 0.57 -11.64 -10.02
C ASN A 121 1.11 -10.57 -10.98
N SER A 122 0.42 -9.41 -11.10
CA SER A 122 0.92 -8.28 -11.90
C SER A 122 1.88 -7.39 -11.10
N PHE A 123 1.70 -7.27 -9.80
CA PHE A 123 2.46 -6.39 -8.91
C PHE A 123 3.88 -6.90 -8.65
N VAL A 124 4.07 -8.22 -8.45
CA VAL A 124 5.42 -8.81 -8.36
C VAL A 124 5.63 -9.82 -9.49
N PRO A 125 6.06 -9.35 -10.69
CA PRO A 125 6.31 -10.22 -11.83
C PRO A 125 7.35 -11.28 -11.49
N GLY A 126 6.98 -12.55 -11.56
CA GLY A 126 7.87 -13.69 -11.25
C GLY A 126 7.43 -14.51 -10.03
N ILE A 127 6.60 -13.94 -9.16
CA ILE A 127 5.89 -14.71 -8.13
C ILE A 127 4.52 -15.06 -8.67
N ARG A 128 4.32 -16.33 -9.04
CA ARG A 128 2.98 -16.85 -9.36
C ARG A 128 2.31 -17.32 -8.09
N VAL A 129 1.37 -16.51 -7.61
CA VAL A 129 0.49 -16.83 -6.50
C VAL A 129 -0.72 -17.55 -7.10
N SER A 130 -0.91 -18.82 -6.72
CA SER A 130 -2.07 -19.63 -7.10
C SER A 130 -2.80 -20.10 -5.85
N SER A 131 -4.13 -20.08 -5.85
CA SER A 131 -4.91 -20.71 -4.79
C SER A 131 -4.68 -22.22 -4.82
N SER A 132 -4.14 -22.79 -3.75
CA SER A 132 -3.91 -24.25 -3.63
C SER A 132 -5.18 -25.03 -3.28
N PHE A 133 -6.25 -24.36 -2.87
CA PHE A 133 -7.49 -25.00 -2.42
C PHE A 133 -8.72 -24.30 -3.02
N GLU A 134 -9.70 -25.08 -3.46
CA GLU A 134 -10.95 -24.63 -4.12
C GLU A 134 -11.84 -23.74 -3.23
N HIS A 135 -11.52 -23.59 -1.94
CA HIS A 135 -12.35 -22.91 -0.94
C HIS A 135 -11.62 -21.86 -0.08
N GLU A 136 -10.36 -21.54 -0.35
CA GLU A 136 -9.59 -20.57 0.44
C GLU A 136 -9.51 -19.19 -0.23
N SER A 137 -9.26 -18.17 0.60
CA SER A 137 -9.17 -16.74 0.27
C SER A 137 -8.55 -16.46 -1.11
N ILE A 138 -9.33 -15.85 -2.02
CA ILE A 138 -8.94 -15.50 -3.40
C ILE A 138 -8.05 -14.23 -3.41
N SER A 139 -7.27 -14.00 -2.36
CA SER A 139 -6.50 -12.78 -2.18
C SER A 139 -5.08 -13.04 -1.69
N TRP A 140 -4.18 -12.12 -2.06
CA TRP A 140 -2.87 -12.04 -1.47
C TRP A 140 -2.93 -11.16 -0.23
N GLU A 141 -2.76 -11.75 0.94
CA GLU A 141 -2.68 -11.01 2.22
C GLU A 141 -1.24 -10.62 2.56
N ASN A 142 -1.09 -9.80 3.60
CA ASN A 142 0.22 -9.33 4.10
C ASN A 142 1.04 -8.57 3.05
N LEU A 143 0.35 -7.71 2.28
CA LEU A 143 0.98 -6.77 1.36
C LEU A 143 1.33 -5.47 2.10
N TYR A 144 2.59 -5.34 2.51
CA TYR A 144 3.12 -4.17 3.23
C TYR A 144 3.53 -3.01 2.31
N SER A 145 3.55 -1.81 2.86
CA SER A 145 4.01 -0.58 2.18
C SER A 145 5.42 -0.70 1.59
N ILE A 146 6.33 -1.43 2.27
CA ILE A 146 7.72 -1.65 1.81
C ILE A 146 7.79 -2.38 0.47
N HIS A 147 6.81 -3.25 0.16
CA HIS A 147 6.77 -3.97 -1.11
C HIS A 147 6.58 -3.02 -2.29
N PHE A 148 5.83 -1.93 -2.12
CA PHE A 148 5.73 -0.87 -3.15
C PHE A 148 7.06 -0.18 -3.38
N ALA A 149 7.80 0.13 -2.31
CA ALA A 149 9.12 0.72 -2.45
C ALA A 149 10.05 -0.17 -3.28
N ILE A 150 10.00 -1.49 -3.07
CA ILE A 150 10.82 -2.46 -3.81
C ILE A 150 10.37 -2.60 -5.27
N VAL A 151 9.09 -2.88 -5.49
CA VAL A 151 8.54 -3.09 -6.85
C VAL A 151 8.75 -1.85 -7.72
N ASP A 152 8.56 -0.65 -7.16
CA ASP A 152 8.75 0.61 -7.88
C ASP A 152 10.22 1.08 -7.92
N ASN A 153 11.16 0.33 -7.31
CA ASN A 153 12.56 0.71 -7.13
C ASN A 153 12.72 2.13 -6.51
N ASN A 154 11.86 2.45 -5.55
CA ASN A 154 11.81 3.76 -4.90
C ASN A 154 12.65 3.76 -3.61
N LEU A 155 13.94 4.03 -3.76
CA LEU A 155 14.90 4.14 -2.65
C LEU A 155 14.47 5.16 -1.59
N GLY A 156 13.93 6.32 -2.01
CA GLY A 156 13.50 7.36 -1.08
C GLY A 156 12.32 6.94 -0.22
N LEU A 157 11.40 6.14 -0.78
CA LEU A 157 10.34 5.51 0.00
C LEU A 157 10.90 4.41 0.89
N LEU A 158 11.77 3.55 0.38
CA LEU A 158 12.38 2.48 1.17
C LEU A 158 13.07 3.03 2.42
N GLN A 159 13.86 4.09 2.30
CA GLN A 159 14.52 4.76 3.43
C GLN A 159 13.55 5.29 4.49
N LYS A 160 12.33 5.68 4.10
CA LYS A 160 11.29 6.14 5.03
C LYS A 160 10.55 5.00 5.71
N LEU A 161 10.45 3.84 5.06
CA LEU A 161 9.71 2.68 5.55
C LEU A 161 10.59 1.70 6.32
N ILE A 162 11.88 1.66 6.01
CA ILE A 162 12.83 0.77 6.68
C ILE A 162 13.03 1.25 8.12
N THR A 163 12.45 0.51 9.06
CA THR A 163 12.55 0.79 10.48
C THR A 163 13.09 -0.47 11.17
N PRO A 164 13.74 -0.37 12.35
CA PRO A 164 14.30 -1.52 13.06
C PRO A 164 13.28 -2.55 13.59
N THR A 165 12.04 -2.55 13.11
CA THR A 165 10.90 -3.18 13.77
C THR A 165 10.76 -4.68 13.51
N THR A 166 10.21 -5.35 14.52
CA THR A 166 10.24 -6.77 14.85
C THR A 166 9.21 -7.66 14.14
N ASN A 167 8.52 -7.16 13.12
CA ASN A 167 7.65 -8.00 12.30
C ASN A 167 8.48 -8.57 11.15
N LYS A 168 8.53 -9.89 11.06
CA LYS A 168 8.99 -10.54 9.83
C LYS A 168 7.99 -10.11 8.76
N LEU A 169 8.32 -9.09 7.95
CA LEU A 169 7.49 -8.50 6.90
C LEU A 169 7.22 -9.54 5.79
N LEU A 170 6.47 -10.58 6.14
CA LEU A 170 6.30 -11.79 5.37
C LEU A 170 4.95 -11.74 4.69
N THR A 171 4.96 -11.95 3.38
CA THR A 171 3.73 -12.21 2.64
C THR A 171 3.16 -13.61 2.97
N ILE A 172 1.96 -13.96 2.45
CA ILE A 172 1.36 -15.30 2.68
C ILE A 172 2.22 -16.49 2.23
N HIS A 173 3.19 -16.28 1.34
CA HIS A 173 4.14 -17.31 0.88
C HIS A 173 5.54 -17.16 1.49
N TYR A 174 5.63 -16.43 2.61
CA TYR A 174 6.87 -16.19 3.35
C TYR A 174 7.93 -15.43 2.54
N PHE A 175 7.53 -14.64 1.52
CA PHE A 175 8.46 -13.72 0.86
C PHE A 175 8.75 -12.56 1.81
N THR A 176 10.04 -12.31 2.03
CA THR A 176 10.53 -11.10 2.70
C THR A 176 10.74 -9.99 1.66
N PRO A 177 10.93 -8.73 2.11
CA PRO A 177 11.38 -7.65 1.25
C PRO A 177 12.64 -8.02 0.44
N LEU A 178 13.61 -8.70 1.07
CA LEU A 178 14.83 -9.16 0.41
C LEU A 178 14.58 -10.18 -0.72
N HIS A 179 13.68 -11.15 -0.54
CA HIS A 179 13.33 -12.10 -1.62
C HIS A 179 12.78 -11.36 -2.85
N ILE A 180 11.90 -10.39 -2.62
CA ILE A 180 11.30 -9.59 -3.70
C ILE A 180 12.36 -8.71 -4.36
N ALA A 181 13.28 -8.11 -3.60
CA ALA A 181 14.36 -7.30 -4.16
C ALA A 181 15.33 -8.13 -5.02
N CYS A 182 15.70 -9.34 -4.58
CA CYS A 182 16.54 -10.25 -5.34
C CYS A 182 15.89 -10.70 -6.64
N LEU A 183 14.58 -10.94 -6.66
CA LEU A 183 13.83 -11.29 -7.89
C LEU A 183 14.02 -10.26 -9.01
N PHE A 184 14.19 -8.98 -8.65
CA PHE A 184 14.40 -7.92 -9.65
C PHE A 184 15.86 -7.74 -10.08
N ASN A 185 16.81 -8.49 -9.49
CA ASN A 185 18.28 -8.61 -9.71
C ASN A 185 19.08 -7.28 -9.84
N ARG A 186 18.61 -6.33 -10.64
CA ARG A 186 19.21 -5.02 -10.92
C ARG A 186 19.05 -3.99 -9.79
N PHE A 187 18.35 -4.31 -8.70
CA PHE A 187 18.10 -3.39 -7.59
C PHE A 187 19.16 -3.53 -6.48
N ILE A 188 20.45 -3.55 -6.85
CA ILE A 188 21.57 -3.77 -5.92
C ILE A 188 21.53 -2.79 -4.75
N THR A 189 21.28 -1.50 -5.00
CA THR A 189 21.17 -0.50 -3.91
C THR A 189 20.00 -0.78 -2.96
N MET A 190 18.91 -1.37 -3.44
CA MET A 190 17.79 -1.79 -2.58
C MET A 190 18.19 -2.98 -1.72
N ILE A 191 18.88 -3.96 -2.32
CA ILE A 191 19.42 -5.14 -1.63
C ILE A 191 20.40 -4.70 -0.54
N ASP A 192 21.37 -3.85 -0.88
CA ASP A 192 22.35 -3.31 0.06
C ASP A 192 21.65 -2.57 1.22
N LEU A 193 20.64 -1.75 0.91
CA LEU A 193 19.89 -1.03 1.92
C LEU A 193 19.13 -1.98 2.84
N LEU A 194 18.43 -2.99 2.29
CA LEU A 194 17.73 -4.01 3.07
C LEU A 194 18.70 -4.79 3.97
N LEU A 195 19.85 -5.22 3.43
CA LEU A 195 20.88 -5.93 4.21
C LEU A 195 21.50 -5.07 5.32
N SER A 196 21.56 -3.75 5.16
CA SER A 196 22.13 -2.87 6.18
C SER A 196 21.21 -2.62 7.38
N TYR A 197 19.89 -2.81 7.24
CA TYR A 197 18.88 -2.49 8.28
C TYR A 197 18.05 -3.68 8.74
N GLU A 198 17.83 -4.68 7.89
CA GLU A 198 17.27 -5.94 8.36
C GLU A 198 18.25 -6.56 9.35
N ASN A 199 17.75 -7.41 10.24
CA ASN A 199 18.61 -8.30 11.00
C ASN A 199 19.24 -9.25 9.97
N ALA A 200 20.29 -8.80 9.27
CA ALA A 200 20.69 -9.23 7.93
C ALA A 200 20.90 -10.75 7.85
N ASN A 201 21.34 -11.34 8.95
CA ASN A 201 21.52 -12.77 9.12
C ASN A 201 20.20 -13.55 9.12
N LEU A 202 19.10 -12.98 9.65
CA LEU A 202 17.78 -13.63 9.68
C LEU A 202 17.04 -13.52 8.33
N ALA A 203 17.22 -12.41 7.61
CA ALA A 203 16.56 -12.20 6.33
C ALA A 203 17.19 -13.04 5.21
N THR A 204 18.52 -13.17 5.21
CA THR A 204 19.27 -14.00 4.25
C THR A 204 18.99 -15.50 4.41
N ILE A 205 18.71 -15.97 5.62
CA ILE A 205 18.36 -17.37 5.88
C ILE A 205 16.85 -17.64 5.89
N ALA A 206 16.02 -16.60 5.67
CA ALA A 206 14.58 -16.77 5.58
C ALA A 206 14.24 -17.60 4.35
N LYS A 207 13.28 -18.51 4.49
CA LYS A 207 12.82 -19.37 3.40
C LYS A 207 11.39 -19.03 3.02
N THR A 208 11.13 -18.98 1.72
CA THR A 208 9.77 -19.02 1.17
C THR A 208 9.05 -20.33 1.53
N SER A 209 7.74 -20.42 1.27
CA SER A 209 6.98 -21.67 1.45
C SER A 209 7.56 -22.87 0.70
N ASN A 210 8.29 -22.62 -0.40
CA ASN A 210 8.92 -23.65 -1.22
C ASN A 210 10.38 -23.92 -0.82
N GLY A 211 10.84 -23.37 0.29
CA GLY A 211 12.16 -23.62 0.86
C GLY A 211 13.30 -22.81 0.24
N LYS A 212 13.02 -21.88 -0.69
CA LYS A 212 14.03 -21.05 -1.34
C LYS A 212 14.46 -19.86 -0.49
N PHE A 213 15.75 -19.58 -0.49
CA PHE A 213 16.40 -18.39 0.08
C PHE A 213 16.33 -17.18 -0.86
N PRO A 214 16.62 -15.95 -0.40
CA PRO A 214 16.57 -14.75 -1.24
C PRO A 214 17.55 -14.77 -2.42
N ASP A 215 18.77 -15.25 -2.24
CA ASP A 215 19.82 -15.29 -3.27
C ASP A 215 19.50 -16.24 -4.43
N GLU A 216 18.65 -17.25 -4.19
CA GLU A 216 18.14 -18.14 -5.25
C GLU A 216 17.15 -17.47 -6.22
N PHE A 217 16.80 -16.20 -5.99
CA PHE A 217 15.97 -15.38 -6.90
C PHE A 217 16.77 -14.33 -7.69
N ALA A 218 18.07 -14.16 -7.41
CA ALA A 218 18.95 -13.20 -8.10
C ALA A 218 19.39 -13.70 -9.48
#